data_AF-A0A532D0P4-F1
#
_entry.id   AF-A0A532D0P4-F1
#
_cell.length_a   1.000
_cell.length_b   1.000
_cell.length_c   1.000
_cell.angle_alpha   90.00
_cell.angle_beta   90.00
_cell.angle_gamma   90.00
#
_symmetry.space_group_name_H-M   'P 1'
#
loop_
_entity.id
_entity.type
_entity.pdbx_description
1 polymer ?
#
loop_
_entity_poly.entity_id
_entity_poly.type
_entity_poly.pdbx_seq_one_letter_code
_entity_poly.pdbx_strand_id
1 'polypeptide(L)'
;MSIFLQIVVGLMLGYAVVSLLESLIHRVIYHAGPRTRRLWAHHPRISGPFRHAYFSHGIVHHRWTFRRDFVTQFTSAHERERLDQSLQGPRGLLIRREHYGMSLRGVGIVWFNLPMVPVLLLIGLVCGPWVLVGALPALAGYSCLAMFVHPYLHRPHDAVVGASPVLRWMLTTGYIRFLRQHHYLHHRYVDCNFNLLLGGDFILGRCRAPTAQDWEEMRGLGLVVNESGKPAYSHPSHSA
;
A
#
# COMPACT_ATOMS: atom_id res chain seq x y z
N MET A 1 -22.77 -13.90 -24.98
CA MET A 1 -21.45 -13.25 -24.75
C MET A 1 -20.37 -14.33 -24.80
N SER A 2 -19.34 -14.19 -25.64
CA SER A 2 -18.24 -15.17 -25.73
C SER A 2 -17.49 -15.26 -24.38
N ILE A 3 -16.89 -16.42 -24.07
CA ILE A 3 -16.12 -16.62 -22.82
C ILE A 3 -15.03 -15.55 -22.69
N PHE A 4 -14.33 -15.25 -23.78
CA PHE A 4 -13.33 -14.19 -23.82
C PHE A 4 -13.89 -12.83 -23.38
N LEU A 5 -15.04 -12.42 -23.93
CA LEU A 5 -15.67 -11.16 -23.55
C LEU A 5 -16.12 -11.18 -22.07
N GLN A 6 -16.60 -12.30 -21.55
CA GLN A 6 -16.91 -12.45 -20.11
C GLN A 6 -15.67 -12.23 -19.24
N ILE A 7 -14.52 -12.81 -19.61
CA ILE A 7 -13.27 -12.66 -18.87
C ILE A 7 -12.79 -11.20 -18.90
N VAL A 8 -12.84 -10.53 -20.06
CA VAL A 8 -12.46 -9.11 -20.19
C VAL A 8 -13.35 -8.21 -19.33
N VAL A 9 -14.67 -8.43 -19.37
CA VAL A 9 -15.63 -7.73 -18.49
C VAL A 9 -15.30 -7.98 -17.02
N GLY A 10 -14.98 -9.23 -16.68
CA GLY A 10 -14.54 -9.62 -15.35
C GLY A 10 -13.30 -8.87 -14.89
N LEU A 11 -12.29 -8.75 -15.75
CA LEU A 11 -11.04 -8.04 -15.45
C LEU A 11 -11.29 -6.56 -15.16
N MET A 12 -12.09 -5.89 -15.99
CA MET A 12 -12.42 -4.48 -15.79
C MET A 12 -13.23 -4.27 -14.51
N LEU A 13 -14.25 -5.09 -14.28
CA LEU A 13 -15.11 -5.00 -13.10
C LEU A 13 -14.32 -5.33 -11.82
N GLY A 14 -13.50 -6.38 -11.85
CA GLY A 14 -12.63 -6.78 -10.75
C GLY A 14 -11.64 -5.67 -10.40
N TYR A 15 -10.99 -5.05 -11.39
CA TYR A 15 -10.08 -3.93 -11.16
C TYR A 15 -10.79 -2.77 -10.46
N ALA A 16 -11.93 -2.34 -11.00
CA ALA A 16 -12.70 -1.24 -10.43
C ALA A 16 -13.16 -1.54 -9.00
N VAL A 17 -13.72 -2.73 -8.76
CA VAL A 17 -14.23 -3.14 -7.45
C VAL A 17 -13.09 -3.27 -6.42
N VAL A 18 -12.00 -3.96 -6.75
CA VAL A 18 -10.88 -4.14 -5.81
C VAL A 18 -10.24 -2.80 -5.48
N SER A 19 -10.05 -1.92 -6.47
CA SER A 19 -9.51 -0.58 -6.24
C SER A 19 -10.42 0.28 -5.34
N LEU A 20 -11.74 0.26 -5.56
CA LEU A 20 -12.71 0.95 -4.71
C LEU A 20 -12.70 0.41 -3.27
N LEU A 21 -12.74 -0.91 -3.13
CA LEU A 21 -12.75 -1.58 -1.83
C LEU A 21 -11.44 -1.34 -1.09
N GLU A 22 -10.29 -1.36 -1.76
CA GLU A 22 -9.01 -1.01 -1.16
C GLU A 22 -9.08 0.39 -0.54
N SER A 23 -9.49 1.41 -1.29
CA SER A 23 -9.53 2.79 -0.79
C SER A 23 -10.44 2.91 0.45
N LEU A 24 -11.62 2.28 0.39
CA LEU A 24 -12.57 2.25 1.51
C LEU A 24 -12.02 1.50 2.72
N ILE A 25 -11.51 0.29 2.54
CA ILE A 25 -11.01 -0.58 3.59
C ILE A 25 -9.78 0.02 4.24
N HIS A 26 -8.84 0.54 3.46
CA HIS A 26 -7.65 1.19 3.96
C HIS A 26 -8.03 2.35 4.89
N ARG A 27 -8.93 3.24 4.46
CA ARG A 27 -9.43 4.33 5.29
C ARG A 27 -10.13 3.84 6.56
N VAL A 28 -11.06 2.89 6.45
CA VAL A 28 -11.93 2.46 7.56
C VAL A 28 -11.17 1.59 8.56
N ILE A 29 -10.23 0.76 8.09
CA ILE A 29 -9.52 -0.22 8.90
C ILE A 29 -8.14 0.29 9.28
N TYR A 30 -7.30 0.67 8.32
CA TYR A 30 -5.90 0.98 8.61
C TYR A 30 -5.74 2.37 9.21
N HIS A 31 -6.63 3.29 8.84
CA HIS A 31 -6.72 4.63 9.42
C HIS A 31 -8.00 4.84 10.24
N ALA A 32 -8.43 3.77 10.92
CA ALA A 32 -9.66 3.76 11.70
C ALA A 32 -9.75 4.92 12.70
N GLY A 33 -10.79 5.75 12.53
CA GLY A 33 -11.08 6.87 13.43
C GLY A 33 -11.51 6.41 14.84
N PRO A 34 -11.61 7.35 15.82
CA PRO A 34 -11.94 7.02 17.21
C PRO A 34 -13.26 6.26 17.37
N ARG A 35 -14.29 6.57 16.56
CA ARG A 35 -15.60 5.89 16.61
C ARG A 35 -15.49 4.41 16.23
N THR A 36 -14.84 4.11 15.10
CA THR A 36 -14.60 2.74 14.63
C THR A 36 -13.79 1.94 15.65
N ARG A 37 -12.72 2.53 16.20
CA ARG A 37 -11.90 1.87 17.23
C ARG A 37 -12.67 1.58 18.51
N ARG A 38 -13.57 2.47 18.93
CA ARG A 38 -14.49 2.23 20.06
C ARG A 38 -15.42 1.06 19.77
N LEU A 39 -16.02 0.99 18.58
CA LEU A 39 -16.87 -0.14 18.18
C LEU A 39 -16.10 -1.48 18.27
N TRP A 40 -14.87 -1.51 17.76
CA TRP A 40 -14.03 -2.71 17.84
C TRP A 40 -13.71 -3.14 19.27
N ALA A 41 -13.55 -2.19 20.19
CA ALA A 41 -13.32 -2.51 21.61
C ALA A 41 -14.49 -3.29 22.23
N HIS A 42 -15.73 -3.07 21.76
CA HIS A 42 -16.91 -3.81 22.22
C HIS A 42 -17.00 -5.23 21.61
N HIS A 43 -16.37 -5.46 20.45
CA HIS A 43 -16.41 -6.76 19.74
C HIS A 43 -14.99 -7.29 19.44
N PRO A 44 -14.17 -7.60 20.45
CA PRO A 44 -12.76 -7.92 20.26
C PRO A 44 -12.51 -9.25 19.53
N ARG A 45 -13.44 -10.21 19.60
CA ARG A 45 -13.33 -11.50 18.92
C ARG A 45 -13.38 -11.36 17.39
N ILE A 46 -14.22 -10.45 16.90
CA ILE A 46 -14.42 -10.21 15.47
C ILE A 46 -13.41 -9.18 14.96
N SER A 47 -13.18 -8.12 15.74
CA SER A 47 -12.32 -7.01 15.32
C SER A 47 -10.82 -7.24 15.55
N GLY A 48 -10.42 -8.38 16.10
CA GLY A 48 -9.02 -8.71 16.38
C GLY A 48 -8.07 -8.46 15.20
N PRO A 49 -8.37 -9.01 13.99
CA PRO A 49 -7.58 -8.76 12.79
C PRO A 49 -7.53 -7.27 12.39
N PHE A 50 -8.67 -6.56 12.48
CA PHE A 50 -8.76 -5.14 12.12
C PHE A 50 -7.95 -4.25 13.06
N ARG A 51 -8.02 -4.53 14.37
CA ARG A 51 -7.20 -3.86 15.38
C ARG A 51 -5.71 -4.11 15.15
N HIS A 52 -5.35 -5.33 14.78
CA HIS A 52 -3.97 -5.67 14.43
C HIS A 52 -3.49 -4.91 13.20
N ALA A 53 -4.29 -4.88 12.13
CA ALA A 53 -3.93 -4.17 10.91
C ALA A 53 -3.85 -2.65 11.11
N TYR A 54 -4.78 -2.06 11.87
CA TYR A 54 -4.69 -0.66 12.31
C TYR A 54 -3.40 -0.38 13.09
N PHE A 55 -3.03 -1.24 14.03
CA PHE A 55 -1.83 -1.06 14.81
C PHE A 55 -0.56 -1.23 13.97
N SER A 56 -0.48 -2.27 13.14
CA SER A 56 0.66 -2.54 12.27
C SER A 56 0.86 -1.44 11.22
N HIS A 57 -0.20 -1.05 10.52
CA HIS A 57 -0.11 -0.07 9.45
C HIS A 57 -0.27 1.37 9.96
N GLY A 58 -1.42 1.72 10.54
CA GLY A 58 -1.71 3.10 10.95
C GLY A 58 -0.84 3.64 12.08
N ILE A 59 -0.33 2.78 12.97
CA ILE A 59 0.53 3.20 14.08
C ILE A 59 2.00 2.89 13.80
N VAL A 60 2.37 1.63 13.63
CA VAL A 60 3.78 1.26 13.51
C VAL A 60 4.36 1.83 12.22
N HIS A 61 3.79 1.49 11.06
CA HIS A 61 4.30 1.92 9.77
C HIS A 61 4.24 3.44 9.58
N HIS A 62 3.07 4.06 9.76
CA HIS A 62 2.88 5.49 9.50
C HIS A 62 3.48 6.42 10.56
N ARG A 63 3.47 6.04 11.84
CA ARG A 63 3.84 6.96 12.94
C ARG A 63 5.15 6.63 13.62
N TRP A 64 5.55 5.35 13.64
CA TRP A 64 6.73 4.94 14.43
C TRP A 64 7.96 4.64 13.56
N THR A 65 7.79 4.20 12.31
CA THR A 65 8.91 3.81 11.45
C THR A 65 9.15 4.71 10.24
N PHE A 66 8.57 5.89 10.10
CA PHE A 66 8.92 6.82 9.00
C PHE A 66 8.86 8.26 9.53
N ARG A 67 9.43 8.47 10.71
CA ARG A 67 9.28 9.70 11.50
C ARG A 67 10.08 10.87 10.95
N ARG A 68 11.21 10.58 10.30
CA ARG A 68 12.10 11.60 9.73
C ARG A 68 11.58 12.04 8.37
N ASP A 69 11.36 11.09 7.49
CA ASP A 69 10.89 11.30 6.12
C ASP A 69 10.33 9.98 5.56
N PHE A 70 9.78 10.03 4.34
CA PHE A 70 9.09 8.92 3.70
C PHE A 70 9.99 7.72 3.33
N VAL A 71 11.31 7.91 3.23
CA VAL A 71 12.25 6.87 2.79
C VAL A 71 13.13 6.33 3.91
N THR A 72 13.26 7.06 5.02
CA THR A 72 14.09 6.69 6.15
C THR A 72 13.27 5.95 7.20
N GLN A 73 13.34 4.62 7.18
CA GLN A 73 12.53 3.81 8.10
C GLN A 73 12.95 3.97 9.59
N PHE A 74 14.25 4.07 9.84
CA PHE A 74 14.80 4.30 11.16
C PHE A 74 16.01 5.21 11.03
N THR A 75 16.15 6.18 11.92
CA THR A 75 17.30 7.08 11.94
C THR A 75 18.54 6.44 12.57
N SER A 76 18.36 5.40 13.38
CA SER A 76 19.43 4.65 14.02
C SER A 76 19.03 3.21 14.37
N ALA A 77 20.02 2.34 14.55
CA ALA A 77 19.80 0.98 15.04
C ALA A 77 19.14 0.96 16.44
N HIS A 78 19.48 1.92 17.30
CA HIS A 78 18.89 2.05 18.63
C HIS A 78 17.40 2.41 18.58
N GLU A 79 16.97 3.24 17.62
CA GLU A 79 15.53 3.52 17.42
C GLU A 79 14.77 2.25 17.04
N ARG A 80 15.31 1.46 16.11
CA ARG A 80 14.75 0.18 15.72
C ARG A 80 14.68 -0.81 16.89
N GLU A 81 15.75 -0.90 17.68
CA GLU A 81 15.82 -1.81 18.82
C GLU A 81 14.80 -1.46 19.90
N ARG A 82 14.63 -0.16 20.22
CA ARG A 82 13.59 0.28 21.15
C ARG A 82 12.19 -0.09 20.67
N LEU A 83 11.92 0.06 19.37
CA LEU A 83 10.64 -0.38 18.80
C LEU A 83 10.49 -1.90 18.89
N ASP A 84 11.52 -2.67 18.54
CA ASP A 84 11.52 -4.13 18.65
C ASP A 84 11.23 -4.60 20.08
N GLN A 85 11.80 -3.93 21.09
CA GLN A 85 11.54 -4.19 22.51
C GLN A 85 10.10 -3.86 22.92
N SER A 86 9.42 -2.95 22.24
CA SER A 86 7.99 -2.67 22.46
C SER A 86 7.06 -3.64 21.73
N LEU A 87 7.55 -4.30 20.68
CA LEU A 87 6.82 -5.26 19.84
C LEU A 87 7.11 -6.71 20.29
N GLN A 88 6.79 -7.02 21.55
CA GLN A 88 6.96 -8.35 22.11
C GLN A 88 5.78 -9.29 21.81
N GLY A 89 6.02 -10.60 22.00
CA GLY A 89 5.03 -11.66 21.81
C GLY A 89 4.70 -11.96 20.34
N PRO A 90 3.76 -12.90 20.09
CA PRO A 90 3.50 -13.42 18.74
C PRO A 90 3.09 -12.36 17.72
N ARG A 91 2.28 -11.37 18.14
CA ARG A 91 1.84 -10.28 17.25
C ARG A 91 2.96 -9.32 16.89
N GLY A 92 3.82 -8.98 17.85
CA GLY A 92 4.97 -8.12 17.59
C GLY A 92 5.98 -8.79 16.67
N LEU A 93 6.23 -10.09 16.85
CA LEU A 93 7.05 -10.88 15.94
C LEU A 93 6.49 -10.89 14.51
N LEU A 94 5.17 -10.98 14.34
CA LEU A 94 4.54 -10.90 13.03
C LEU A 94 4.79 -9.53 12.37
N ILE A 95 4.55 -8.43 13.11
CA ILE A 95 4.79 -7.06 12.61
C ILE A 95 6.25 -6.89 12.15
N ARG A 96 7.20 -7.41 12.91
CA ARG A 96 8.64 -7.37 12.54
C ARG A 96 8.93 -8.16 11.27
N ARG A 97 8.33 -9.35 11.10
CA ARG A 97 8.44 -10.18 9.87
C ARG A 97 7.77 -9.54 8.65
N GLU A 98 6.76 -8.72 8.89
CA GLU A 98 6.04 -7.90 7.91
C GLU A 98 6.72 -6.54 7.66
N HIS A 99 8.00 -6.43 8.05
CA HIS A 99 8.80 -5.23 7.89
C HIS A 99 8.13 -3.98 8.49
N TYR A 100 7.55 -4.15 9.68
CA TYR A 100 6.88 -3.09 10.44
C TYR A 100 5.65 -2.51 9.72
N GLY A 101 4.85 -3.38 9.07
CA GLY A 101 3.61 -2.99 8.38
C GLY A 101 3.79 -2.57 6.91
N MET A 102 5.00 -2.70 6.36
CA MET A 102 5.30 -2.42 4.94
C MET A 102 4.92 -3.55 3.98
N SER A 103 4.77 -4.79 4.46
CA SER A 103 4.47 -5.93 3.61
C SER A 103 3.42 -6.81 4.27
N LEU A 104 2.54 -7.42 3.47
CA LEU A 104 1.60 -8.42 3.96
C LEU A 104 2.17 -9.80 3.73
N ARG A 105 2.24 -10.63 4.78
CA ARG A 105 2.76 -12.00 4.67
C ARG A 105 1.86 -13.00 5.36
N GLY A 106 1.82 -14.22 4.81
CA GLY A 106 1.10 -15.35 5.37
C GLY A 106 -0.37 -15.04 5.64
N VAL A 107 -0.79 -15.18 6.89
CA VAL A 107 -2.19 -14.99 7.33
C VAL A 107 -2.67 -13.53 7.19
N GLY A 108 -1.76 -12.55 7.17
CA GLY A 108 -2.11 -11.14 6.96
C GLY A 108 -2.79 -10.90 5.60
N ILE A 109 -2.34 -11.60 4.55
CA ILE A 109 -2.90 -11.51 3.20
C ILE A 109 -4.35 -12.02 3.17
N VAL A 110 -4.63 -13.10 3.90
CA VAL A 110 -5.98 -13.68 3.97
C VAL A 110 -6.94 -12.70 4.61
N TRP A 111 -6.60 -12.18 5.79
CA TRP A 111 -7.45 -11.22 6.49
C TRP A 111 -7.65 -9.92 5.72
N PHE A 112 -6.65 -9.53 4.93
CA PHE A 112 -6.74 -8.32 4.13
C PHE A 112 -7.67 -8.46 2.93
N ASN A 113 -7.62 -9.60 2.25
CA ASN A 113 -8.49 -9.86 1.09
C ASN A 113 -9.88 -10.34 1.48
N LEU A 114 -10.06 -10.90 2.68
CA LEU A 114 -11.33 -11.47 3.13
C LEU A 114 -12.54 -10.53 2.98
N PRO A 115 -12.47 -9.23 3.32
CA PRO A 115 -13.59 -8.32 3.13
C PRO A 115 -13.99 -8.11 1.66
N MET A 116 -13.10 -8.40 0.71
CA MET A 116 -13.36 -8.26 -0.73
C MET A 116 -14.04 -9.50 -1.33
N VAL A 117 -13.86 -10.67 -0.71
CA VAL A 117 -14.36 -11.96 -1.23
C VAL A 117 -15.88 -11.96 -1.44
N PRO A 118 -16.73 -11.49 -0.50
CA PRO A 118 -18.18 -11.48 -0.73
C PRO A 118 -18.61 -10.68 -1.96
N VAL A 119 -17.92 -9.57 -2.23
CA VAL A 119 -18.22 -8.71 -3.40
C VAL A 119 -17.81 -9.40 -4.70
N LEU A 120 -16.66 -10.09 -4.71
CA LEU A 120 -16.25 -10.87 -5.88
C LEU A 120 -17.18 -12.07 -6.13
N LEU A 121 -17.59 -12.78 -5.08
CA LEU A 121 -18.58 -13.87 -5.21
C LEU A 121 -19.91 -13.36 -5.76
N LEU A 122 -20.35 -12.16 -5.35
CA LEU A 122 -21.54 -11.53 -5.90
C LEU A 122 -21.40 -11.23 -7.40
N ILE A 123 -20.23 -10.79 -7.86
CA ILE A 123 -19.95 -10.63 -9.30
C ILE A 123 -20.14 -11.97 -10.02
N GLY A 124 -19.60 -13.07 -9.49
CA GLY A 124 -19.77 -14.39 -10.08
C GLY A 124 -21.21 -14.87 -10.12
N LEU A 125 -21.96 -14.60 -9.05
CA LEU A 125 -23.37 -14.96 -8.95
C LEU A 125 -24.23 -14.20 -9.97
N VAL A 126 -23.98 -12.90 -10.15
CA VAL A 126 -24.80 -12.03 -11.00
C VAL A 126 -24.36 -12.09 -12.47
N CYS A 127 -23.06 -12.09 -12.73
CA CYS A 127 -22.49 -11.96 -14.07
C CYS A 127 -21.98 -13.29 -14.66
N GLY A 128 -21.96 -14.35 -13.86
CA GLY A 128 -21.53 -15.69 -14.26
C GLY A 128 -20.07 -16.02 -13.90
N PRO A 129 -19.70 -17.32 -13.94
CA PRO A 129 -18.43 -17.82 -13.42
C PRO A 129 -17.21 -17.32 -14.21
N TRP A 130 -17.32 -17.12 -15.53
CA TRP A 130 -16.19 -16.62 -16.32
C TRP A 130 -15.88 -15.14 -16.06
N VAL A 131 -16.89 -14.34 -15.71
CA VAL A 131 -16.69 -12.96 -15.25
C VAL A 131 -15.97 -12.96 -13.89
N LEU A 132 -16.34 -13.87 -12.97
CA LEU A 132 -15.59 -14.05 -11.72
C LEU A 132 -14.13 -14.44 -11.97
N VAL A 133 -13.87 -15.42 -12.85
CA VAL A 133 -12.49 -15.80 -13.21
C VAL A 133 -11.70 -14.60 -13.73
N GLY A 134 -12.33 -13.77 -14.57
CA GLY A 134 -11.73 -12.51 -15.05
C GLY A 134 -11.45 -11.49 -13.94
N ALA A 135 -12.23 -11.46 -12.86
CA ALA A 135 -12.08 -10.50 -11.76
C ALA A 135 -10.97 -10.85 -10.75
N LEU A 136 -10.66 -12.15 -10.57
CA LEU A 136 -9.65 -12.62 -9.62
C LEU A 136 -8.23 -12.03 -9.81
N PRO A 137 -7.73 -11.80 -11.05
CA PRO A 137 -6.46 -11.11 -11.29
C PRO A 137 -6.31 -9.77 -10.57
N ALA A 138 -7.38 -9.00 -10.38
CA ALA A 138 -7.30 -7.73 -9.65
C ALA A 138 -6.96 -7.92 -8.17
N LEU A 139 -7.57 -8.91 -7.52
CA LEU A 139 -7.30 -9.26 -6.12
C LEU A 139 -5.88 -9.78 -5.93
N ALA A 140 -5.42 -10.63 -6.85
CA ALA A 140 -4.05 -11.15 -6.87
C ALA A 140 -3.04 -10.03 -7.12
N GLY A 141 -3.29 -9.17 -8.12
CA GLY A 141 -2.46 -8.03 -8.46
C GLY A 141 -2.30 -7.08 -7.28
N TYR A 142 -3.40 -6.75 -6.62
CA TYR A 142 -3.38 -5.97 -5.39
C TYR A 142 -2.50 -6.59 -4.29
N SER A 143 -2.68 -7.88 -4.02
CA SER A 143 -1.88 -8.60 -3.02
C SER A 143 -0.38 -8.60 -3.36
N CYS A 144 -0.04 -8.75 -4.65
CA CYS A 144 1.33 -8.66 -5.14
C CYS A 144 1.91 -7.25 -4.95
N LEU A 145 1.14 -6.20 -5.21
CA LEU A 145 1.57 -4.81 -4.98
C LEU A 145 1.88 -4.58 -3.48
N ALA A 146 0.98 -5.00 -2.58
CA ALA A 146 1.19 -4.86 -1.15
C ALA A 146 2.40 -5.67 -0.63
N MET A 147 2.66 -6.85 -1.20
CA MET A 147 3.75 -7.71 -0.75
C MET A 147 5.12 -7.28 -1.29
N PHE A 148 5.18 -7.01 -2.60
CA PHE A 148 6.45 -6.89 -3.33
C PHE A 148 6.77 -5.46 -3.78
N VAL A 149 5.76 -4.60 -3.97
CA VAL A 149 5.97 -3.22 -4.46
C VAL A 149 6.01 -2.22 -3.32
N HIS A 150 5.06 -2.30 -2.38
CA HIS A 150 4.92 -1.34 -1.29
C HIS A 150 6.23 -1.08 -0.52
N PRO A 151 7.05 -2.10 -0.15
CA PRO A 151 8.34 -1.85 0.48
C PRO A 151 9.34 -1.04 -0.34
N TYR A 152 9.24 -1.05 -1.68
CA TYR A 152 10.10 -0.28 -2.59
C TYR A 152 9.54 1.10 -2.93
N LEU A 153 8.29 1.39 -2.54
CA LEU A 153 7.76 2.75 -2.62
C LEU A 153 8.49 3.64 -1.60
N HIS A 154 8.84 3.10 -0.43
CA HIS A 154 9.62 3.74 0.65
C HIS A 154 11.13 3.79 0.39
N ARG A 155 11.56 3.69 -0.87
CA ARG A 155 12.98 3.75 -1.22
C ARG A 155 13.23 4.84 -2.25
N PRO A 156 14.39 5.53 -2.18
CA PRO A 156 14.85 6.36 -3.27
C PRO A 156 14.90 5.57 -4.58
N HIS A 157 14.73 6.25 -5.72
CA HIS A 157 14.60 5.58 -7.02
C HIS A 157 15.80 4.69 -7.39
N ASP A 158 17.00 5.08 -6.98
CA ASP A 158 18.26 4.35 -7.20
C ASP A 158 18.45 3.16 -6.24
N ALA A 159 17.73 3.12 -5.12
CA ALA A 159 17.83 2.09 -4.09
C ALA A 159 17.00 0.82 -4.39
N VAL A 160 17.16 0.25 -5.59
CA VAL A 160 16.53 -1.03 -6.01
C VAL A 160 17.43 -2.25 -5.79
N VAL A 161 18.50 -2.10 -5.02
CA VAL A 161 19.41 -3.20 -4.67
C VAL A 161 18.62 -4.34 -4.02
N GLY A 162 18.82 -5.55 -4.54
CA GLY A 162 18.14 -6.77 -4.09
C GLY A 162 16.81 -7.09 -4.78
N ALA A 163 16.25 -6.19 -5.60
CA ALA A 163 15.08 -6.52 -6.41
C ALA A 163 15.44 -7.50 -7.53
N SER A 164 14.50 -8.40 -7.88
CA SER A 164 14.66 -9.29 -9.05
C SER A 164 14.63 -8.49 -10.36
N PRO A 165 15.15 -9.00 -11.48
CA PRO A 165 15.13 -8.30 -12.76
C PRO A 165 13.71 -7.87 -13.19
N VAL A 166 12.72 -8.74 -13.00
CA VAL A 166 11.31 -8.47 -13.29
C VAL A 166 10.77 -7.34 -12.41
N LEU A 167 11.06 -7.38 -11.11
CA LEU A 167 10.62 -6.34 -10.18
C LEU A 167 11.29 -5.00 -10.50
N ARG A 168 12.60 -4.98 -10.81
CA ARG A 168 13.30 -3.75 -11.21
C ARG A 168 12.65 -3.11 -12.44
N TRP A 169 12.36 -3.92 -13.47
CA TRP A 169 11.66 -3.43 -14.65
C TRP A 169 10.27 -2.88 -14.30
N MET A 170 9.51 -3.57 -13.45
CA MET A 170 8.19 -3.08 -13.02
C MET A 170 8.29 -1.75 -12.26
N LEU A 171 9.29 -1.60 -11.37
CA LEU A 171 9.51 -0.38 -10.58
C LEU A 171 9.86 0.85 -11.42
N THR A 172 10.34 0.68 -12.67
CA THR A 172 10.64 1.80 -13.57
C THR A 172 9.44 2.22 -14.43
N THR A 173 8.32 1.50 -14.39
CA THR A 173 7.11 1.84 -15.16
C THR A 173 6.49 3.15 -14.68
N GLY A 174 5.81 3.86 -15.59
CA GLY A 174 5.08 5.09 -15.26
C GLY A 174 4.02 4.87 -14.18
N TYR A 175 3.36 3.71 -14.17
CA TYR A 175 2.39 3.33 -13.14
C TYR A 175 3.03 3.32 -11.75
N ILE A 176 4.17 2.65 -11.56
CA ILE A 176 4.80 2.55 -10.23
C ILE A 176 5.43 3.88 -9.81
N ARG A 177 5.95 4.68 -10.76
CA ARG A 177 6.41 6.04 -10.47
C ARG A 177 5.28 6.92 -9.94
N PHE A 178 4.13 6.90 -10.60
CA PHE A 178 2.94 7.60 -10.12
C PHE A 178 2.49 7.05 -8.77
N LEU A 179 2.43 5.73 -8.62
CA LEU A 179 2.02 5.09 -7.37
C LEU A 179 2.93 5.49 -6.20
N ARG A 180 4.23 5.63 -6.42
CA ARG A 180 5.17 6.11 -5.39
C ARG A 180 4.84 7.53 -4.93
N GLN A 181 4.58 8.43 -5.87
CA GLN A 181 4.20 9.82 -5.56
C GLN A 181 2.84 9.87 -4.84
N HIS A 182 1.90 9.06 -5.31
CA HIS A 182 0.58 8.90 -4.71
C HIS A 182 0.69 8.41 -3.26
N HIS A 183 1.52 7.38 -3.01
CA HIS A 183 1.76 6.82 -1.67
C HIS A 183 2.57 7.76 -0.76
N TYR A 184 3.49 8.56 -1.32
CA TYR A 184 4.14 9.63 -0.58
C TYR A 184 3.11 10.61 0.01
N LEU A 185 2.16 11.06 -0.81
CA LEU A 185 1.09 11.94 -0.35
C LEU A 185 0.21 11.28 0.71
N HIS A 186 0.00 9.97 0.64
CA HIS A 186 -0.71 9.24 1.69
C HIS A 186 -0.01 9.31 3.05
N HIS A 187 1.31 9.12 3.08
CA HIS A 187 2.10 9.24 4.31
C HIS A 187 2.11 10.66 4.87
N ARG A 188 2.18 11.66 3.98
CA ARG A 188 2.14 13.08 4.38
C ARG A 188 0.74 13.51 4.84
N TYR A 189 -0.29 13.00 4.18
CA TYR A 189 -1.69 13.36 4.34
C TYR A 189 -2.52 12.09 4.54
N VAL A 190 -2.63 11.66 5.78
CA VAL A 190 -3.16 10.34 6.21
C VAL A 190 -4.58 10.03 5.71
N ASP A 191 -5.37 11.03 5.34
CA ASP A 191 -6.78 10.90 4.93
C ASP A 191 -7.02 10.84 3.40
N CYS A 192 -5.97 10.66 2.60
CA CYS A 192 -6.05 10.55 1.14
C CYS A 192 -5.06 9.53 0.54
N ASN A 193 -5.24 9.24 -0.76
CA ASN A 193 -4.31 8.48 -1.60
C ASN A 193 -4.03 7.04 -1.12
N PHE A 194 -5.06 6.35 -0.65
CA PHE A 194 -4.98 5.02 -0.04
C PHE A 194 -4.58 3.87 -0.98
N ASN A 195 -4.81 4.01 -2.29
CA ASN A 195 -4.67 2.93 -3.25
C ASN A 195 -3.22 2.58 -3.61
N LEU A 196 -2.92 1.28 -3.58
CA LEU A 196 -1.86 0.63 -4.35
C LEU A 196 -2.35 0.20 -5.73
N LEU A 197 -3.57 -0.35 -5.82
CA LEU A 197 -4.27 -0.56 -7.08
C LEU A 197 -5.07 0.71 -7.40
N LEU A 198 -4.51 1.60 -8.22
CA LEU A 198 -5.00 2.95 -8.43
C LEU A 198 -6.44 2.99 -9.01
N GLY A 199 -7.20 4.03 -8.66
CA GLY A 199 -8.50 4.34 -9.28
C GLY A 199 -9.61 4.66 -8.29
N GLY A 200 -9.71 3.89 -7.21
CA GLY A 200 -10.74 4.01 -6.18
C GLY A 200 -10.73 5.37 -5.48
N ASP A 201 -9.54 5.91 -5.20
CA ASP A 201 -9.38 7.22 -4.59
C ASP A 201 -9.92 8.35 -5.47
N PHE A 202 -9.79 8.25 -6.80
CA PHE A 202 -10.37 9.25 -7.70
C PHE A 202 -11.89 9.22 -7.67
N ILE A 203 -12.47 8.02 -7.74
CA ILE A 203 -13.92 7.83 -7.74
C ILE A 203 -14.54 8.25 -6.39
N LEU A 204 -13.85 7.96 -5.28
CA LEU A 204 -14.32 8.28 -3.94
C LEU A 204 -13.95 9.70 -3.47
N GLY A 205 -13.31 10.52 -4.32
CA GLY A 205 -12.87 11.87 -3.97
C GLY A 205 -11.83 11.89 -2.84
N ARG A 206 -10.98 10.86 -2.78
CA ARG A 206 -9.87 10.68 -1.85
C ARG A 206 -8.50 10.83 -2.48
N CYS A 207 -8.43 11.22 -3.76
CA CYS A 207 -7.17 11.58 -4.40
C CYS A 207 -6.85 13.06 -4.14
N ARG A 208 -5.64 13.30 -3.66
CA ARG A 208 -5.00 14.61 -3.50
C ARG A 208 -3.88 14.74 -4.53
N ALA A 209 -3.82 15.88 -5.19
CA ALA A 209 -2.72 16.24 -6.07
C ALA A 209 -1.54 16.83 -5.26
N PRO A 210 -0.28 16.61 -5.68
CA PRO A 210 0.87 17.22 -5.02
C PRO A 210 0.89 18.74 -5.22
N THR A 211 1.24 19.47 -4.17
CA THR A 211 1.57 20.90 -4.21
C THR A 211 2.99 21.14 -4.71
N ALA A 212 3.37 22.41 -4.95
CA ALA A 212 4.74 22.74 -5.36
C ALA A 212 5.78 22.32 -4.30
N GLN A 213 5.43 22.46 -3.01
CA GLN A 213 6.26 22.01 -1.89
C GLN A 213 6.40 20.49 -1.87
N ASP A 214 5.30 19.75 -2.11
CA ASP A 214 5.36 18.29 -2.18
C ASP A 214 6.30 17.82 -3.30
N TRP A 215 6.27 18.50 -4.45
CA TRP A 215 7.19 18.20 -5.56
C TRP A 215 8.66 18.48 -5.24
N GLU A 216 8.95 19.56 -4.53
CA GLU A 216 10.30 19.87 -4.08
C GLU A 216 10.80 18.80 -3.09
N GLU A 217 9.99 18.43 -2.11
CA GLU A 217 10.37 17.41 -1.14
C GLU A 217 10.53 16.03 -1.78
N MET A 218 9.59 15.61 -2.64
CA MET A 218 9.72 14.34 -3.37
C MET A 218 10.98 14.30 -4.25
N ARG A 219 11.42 15.44 -4.79
CA ARG A 219 12.71 15.53 -5.51
C ARG A 219 13.89 15.38 -4.55
N GLY A 220 13.88 16.07 -3.41
CA GLY A 220 14.91 15.94 -2.37
C GLY A 220 15.04 14.51 -1.81
N LEU A 221 13.94 13.76 -1.76
CA LEU A 221 13.90 12.36 -1.35
C LEU A 221 14.22 11.35 -2.47
N GLY A 222 14.48 11.82 -3.70
CA GLY A 222 14.78 10.96 -4.84
C GLY A 222 13.60 10.13 -5.35
N LEU A 223 12.35 10.59 -5.14
CA LEU A 223 11.13 9.91 -5.58
C LEU A 223 10.73 10.31 -7.02
N VAL A 224 11.24 11.43 -7.51
CA VAL A 224 10.99 11.95 -8.86
C VAL A 224 12.28 11.88 -9.68
N VAL A 225 12.18 11.23 -10.84
CA VAL A 225 13.25 11.15 -11.84
C VAL A 225 12.82 11.83 -13.13
N ASN A 226 13.77 12.48 -13.80
CA ASN A 226 13.56 13.05 -15.12
C ASN A 226 13.38 11.93 -16.15
N GLU A 227 12.96 12.25 -17.38
CA GLU A 227 12.76 11.26 -18.46
C GLU A 227 13.99 10.37 -18.71
N SER A 228 15.20 10.88 -18.41
CA SER A 228 16.46 10.15 -18.48
C SER A 228 16.71 9.16 -17.34
N GLY A 229 15.75 8.98 -16.42
CA GLY A 229 15.87 8.10 -15.25
C GLY A 229 16.85 8.60 -14.17
N LYS A 230 17.37 9.83 -14.30
CA LYS A 230 18.24 10.47 -13.30
C LYS A 230 17.39 11.27 -12.30
N PRO A 231 17.76 11.31 -11.01
CA PRO A 231 17.10 12.18 -10.04
C PRO A 231 17.15 13.62 -10.54
N ALA A 232 16.03 14.33 -10.40
CA ALA A 232 15.85 15.68 -10.98
C ALA A 232 16.88 16.70 -10.48
N TYR A 233 17.49 16.43 -9.32
CA TYR A 233 18.58 17.19 -8.71
C TYR A 233 19.62 16.21 -8.16
N SER A 234 20.57 15.78 -8.98
CA SER A 234 21.88 15.39 -8.44
C SER A 234 22.57 16.68 -8.03
N HIS A 235 22.52 17.05 -6.75
CA HIS A 235 23.47 18.03 -6.22
C HIS A 235 24.86 17.56 -6.62
N PRO A 236 25.68 18.40 -7.30
CA PRO A 236 27.08 18.07 -7.47
C PRO A 236 27.64 17.89 -6.06
N SER A 237 28.09 16.67 -5.76
CA SER A 237 28.83 16.39 -4.54
C SER A 237 29.95 17.42 -4.45
N HIS A 238 29.85 18.34 -3.49
CA HIS A 238 30.98 19.19 -3.14
C HIS A 238 32.04 18.27 -2.54
N SER A 239 32.91 17.78 -3.40
CA SER A 239 34.24 17.32 -3.03
C SER A 239 35.10 18.56 -2.85
N ALA A 240 35.30 18.95 -1.59
CA ALA A 240 36.40 19.76 -1.11
C ALA A 240 36.79 19.24 0.27
#